data_AF-A0A238BKR4-F1
#
_entry.id   AF-A0A238BKR4-F1
#
_cell.length_a   1.000
_cell.length_b   1.000
_cell.length_c   1.000
_cell.angle_alpha   90.00
_cell.angle_beta   90.00
_cell.angle_gamma   90.00
#
_symmetry.space_group_name_H-M   'P 1'
#
loop_
_entity.id
_entity.type
_entity.pdbx_description
1 polymer ?
#
loop_
_entity_poly.entity_id
_entity_poly.type
_entity_poly.pdbx_seq_one_letter_code
_entity_poly.pdbx_strand_id
1 'polypeptide(L)'
;MPHMYMLFCRIVHAPFFNKTVIGCFVRIGIGKNKEGRSVYRVKFNYIPNCAAQILDVVETAKVYQLENTRTNKGLKLKHGEEERVYRLEFVSNSEFTNQEFNKWYDAMKSNNLAILTIDQVEKKEVDIQKAVNYNYTDKDIELMVQEKMRFQKAPLNYALEKGNLIKLKRRNDIACKFAVKKWGK
;
A
#
# COMPACT_ATOMS: atom_id res chain seq x y z
N MET A 1 6.41 12.86 -12.42
CA MET A 1 6.95 12.26 -11.18
C MET A 1 5.92 11.26 -10.66
N PRO A 2 6.20 9.94 -10.57
CA PRO A 2 5.22 8.99 -10.07
C PRO A 2 5.04 9.16 -8.56
N HIS A 3 3.82 9.51 -8.16
CA HIS A 3 3.41 9.84 -6.80
C HIS A 3 3.58 8.67 -5.81
N MET A 4 3.98 9.00 -4.58
CA MET A 4 4.39 8.10 -3.49
C MET A 4 3.30 7.09 -3.03
N TYR A 5 1.99 7.27 -3.28
CA TYR A 5 0.97 6.20 -3.10
C TYR A 5 1.17 5.03 -4.03
N MET A 6 1.52 5.32 -5.28
CA MET A 6 1.61 4.29 -6.29
C MET A 6 2.73 3.32 -5.91
N LEU A 7 3.71 3.82 -5.16
CA LEU A 7 4.70 3.00 -4.47
C LEU A 7 4.03 2.08 -3.45
N PHE A 8 3.34 2.61 -2.42
CA PHE A 8 2.72 1.78 -1.38
C PHE A 8 1.82 0.68 -1.95
N CYS A 9 0.95 0.97 -2.90
CA CYS A 9 0.07 -0.05 -3.51
C CYS A 9 0.86 -1.13 -4.29
N ARG A 10 2.00 -0.79 -4.88
CA ARG A 10 2.90 -1.72 -5.58
C ARG A 10 3.70 -2.57 -4.61
N ILE A 11 4.27 -1.97 -3.57
CA ILE A 11 5.23 -2.62 -2.67
C ILE A 11 4.58 -3.19 -1.40
N VAL A 12 3.28 -3.00 -1.15
CA VAL A 12 2.63 -3.47 0.10
C VAL A 12 2.78 -4.98 0.36
N HIS A 13 2.88 -5.79 -0.69
CA HIS A 13 3.10 -7.24 -0.60
C HIS A 13 4.57 -7.64 -0.86
N ALA A 14 5.45 -6.66 -1.05
CA ALA A 14 6.87 -6.94 -1.29
C ALA A 14 7.56 -7.34 0.02
N PRO A 15 8.51 -8.28 0.00
CA PRO A 15 9.17 -8.76 1.22
C PRO A 15 10.03 -7.69 1.90
N PHE A 16 10.48 -6.68 1.15
CA PHE A 16 11.24 -5.55 1.67
C PHE A 16 10.37 -4.37 2.15
N PHE A 17 9.03 -4.48 2.05
CA PHE A 17 8.10 -3.39 2.38
C PHE A 17 8.41 -2.74 3.73
N ASN A 18 8.42 -3.54 4.80
CA ASN A 18 8.64 -3.05 6.15
C ASN A 18 10.00 -2.34 6.27
N LYS A 19 11.06 -2.92 5.70
CA LYS A 19 12.41 -2.33 5.78
C LYS A 19 12.50 -0.99 5.05
N THR A 20 11.84 -0.87 3.89
CA THR A 20 11.84 0.36 3.10
C THR A 20 11.01 1.45 3.76
N VAL A 21 9.81 1.13 4.25
CA VAL A 21 8.85 2.14 4.73
C VAL A 21 9.11 2.59 6.16
N ILE A 22 9.74 1.77 7.01
CA ILE A 22 10.10 2.15 8.37
C ILE A 22 11.14 3.27 8.34
N GLY A 23 10.87 4.36 9.07
CA GLY A 23 11.68 5.56 9.11
C GLY A 23 11.31 6.60 8.05
N CYS A 24 10.45 6.28 7.09
CA CYS A 24 9.96 7.24 6.09
C CYS A 24 8.87 8.14 6.66
N PHE A 25 8.63 9.25 5.97
CA PHE A 25 7.61 10.22 6.32
C PHE A 25 6.43 10.10 5.38
N VAL A 26 5.23 10.17 5.95
CA VAL A 26 3.98 10.16 5.20
C VAL A 26 3.12 11.33 5.60
N ARG A 27 2.40 11.85 4.62
CA ARG A 27 1.35 12.83 4.82
C ARG A 27 0.07 12.09 5.14
N ILE A 28 -0.53 12.36 6.29
CA ILE A 28 -1.81 11.75 6.69
C ILE A 28 -2.90 12.81 6.65
N GLY A 29 -4.04 12.47 6.04
CA GLY A 29 -5.27 13.25 6.18
C GLY A 29 -5.96 12.93 7.50
N ILE A 30 -6.07 13.92 8.39
CA ILE A 30 -6.84 13.81 9.62
C ILE A 30 -8.30 14.13 9.25
N GLY A 31 -9.10 13.09 9.03
CA GLY A 31 -10.49 13.22 8.60
C GLY A 31 -11.37 14.05 9.55
N LYS A 32 -12.42 14.69 9.01
CA LYS A 32 -13.49 15.34 9.77
C LYS A 32 -14.51 14.28 10.25
N ASN A 33 -15.18 14.48 11.39
CA ASN A 33 -16.21 13.54 11.84
C ASN A 33 -17.37 13.45 10.83
N LYS A 34 -18.15 12.37 10.92
CA LYS A 34 -19.38 12.12 10.15
C LYS A 34 -20.44 13.24 10.23
N GLU A 35 -20.33 14.15 11.20
CA GLU A 35 -21.23 15.29 11.38
C GLU A 35 -20.69 16.62 10.81
N GLY A 36 -19.60 16.60 10.04
CA GLY A 36 -19.00 17.83 9.48
C GLY A 36 -18.29 18.72 10.51
N ARG A 37 -18.41 18.42 11.81
CA ARG A 37 -17.63 19.05 12.88
C ARG A 37 -16.24 18.42 12.95
N SER A 38 -15.20 19.25 12.86
CA SER A 38 -13.83 18.84 13.20
C SER A 38 -13.84 18.32 14.63
N VAL A 39 -13.56 17.03 14.80
CA VAL A 39 -13.58 16.41 16.13
C VAL A 39 -12.47 17.02 16.93
N TYR A 40 -12.84 17.56 18.07
CA TYR A 40 -11.96 17.84 19.18
C TYR A 40 -11.23 16.53 19.58
N ARG A 41 -10.08 16.28 18.96
CA ARG A 41 -9.00 15.49 19.54
C ARG A 41 -7.85 16.47 19.72
N VAL A 42 -7.67 16.85 20.98
CA VAL A 42 -6.97 18.04 21.44
C VAL A 42 -5.48 17.99 21.07
N LYS A 43 -5.11 18.59 19.93
CA LYS A 43 -3.87 19.36 19.65
C LYS A 43 -3.59 19.55 18.14
N PHE A 44 -4.21 18.75 17.26
CA PHE A 44 -4.04 18.84 15.80
C PHE A 44 -4.99 19.82 15.07
N ASN A 45 -5.69 20.70 15.80
CA ASN A 45 -6.93 21.34 15.31
C ASN A 45 -6.79 22.43 14.24
N TYR A 46 -5.62 22.66 13.65
CA TYR A 46 -5.42 23.75 12.68
C TYR A 46 -4.85 23.33 11.32
N ILE A 47 -4.49 22.06 11.09
CA ILE A 47 -4.11 21.60 9.75
C ILE A 47 -4.82 20.27 9.44
N PRO A 48 -5.55 20.18 8.32
CA PRO A 48 -6.27 18.95 7.93
C PRO A 48 -5.34 17.78 7.60
N ASN A 49 -4.04 18.03 7.43
CA ASN A 49 -3.03 17.05 7.08
C ASN A 49 -1.81 17.22 7.98
N CYS A 50 -1.07 16.15 8.24
CA CYS A 50 0.14 16.20 9.07
C CYS A 50 1.23 15.31 8.49
N ALA A 51 2.48 15.73 8.68
CA ALA A 51 3.64 14.88 8.47
C ALA A 51 3.83 13.97 9.68
N ALA A 52 3.95 12.67 9.46
CA ALA A 52 4.20 11.69 10.50
C ALA A 52 5.28 10.70 10.06
N GLN A 53 6.10 10.28 11.00
CA GLN A 53 7.12 9.28 10.80
C GLN A 53 6.51 7.88 10.92
N ILE A 54 6.87 6.97 10.01
CA ILE A 54 6.55 5.55 10.13
C ILE A 54 7.52 4.92 11.12
N LEU A 55 7.00 4.45 12.25
CA LEU A 55 7.77 3.67 13.21
C LEU A 55 7.78 2.18 12.85
N ASP A 56 6.61 1.66 12.46
CA ASP A 56 6.43 0.23 12.26
C ASP A 56 5.24 -0.07 11.33
N VAL A 57 5.19 -1.30 10.83
CA VAL A 57 4.08 -1.85 10.05
C VAL A 57 3.42 -2.97 10.85
N VAL A 58 2.15 -2.80 11.19
CA VAL A 58 1.38 -3.75 11.99
C VAL A 58 0.26 -4.38 11.16
N GLU A 59 -0.14 -5.60 11.49
CA GLU A 59 -1.34 -6.21 10.91
C GLU A 59 -2.59 -5.84 11.73
N THR A 60 -3.61 -5.33 11.06
CA THR A 60 -4.89 -4.97 11.67
C THR A 60 -5.89 -6.12 11.54
N ALA A 61 -6.91 -6.13 12.42
CA ALA A 61 -7.95 -7.17 12.39
C ALA A 61 -8.89 -7.08 11.19
N LYS A 62 -8.96 -5.93 10.51
CA LYS A 62 -9.90 -5.69 9.41
C LYS A 62 -9.15 -5.53 8.10
N VAL A 63 -9.40 -6.44 7.16
CA VAL A 63 -8.95 -6.30 5.76
C VAL A 63 -9.74 -5.18 5.11
N TYR A 64 -9.04 -4.29 4.39
CA TYR A 64 -9.65 -3.20 3.64
C TYR A 64 -9.12 -3.19 2.19
N GLN A 65 -9.86 -2.50 1.32
CA GLN A 65 -9.48 -2.31 -0.07
C GLN A 65 -8.48 -1.15 -0.15
N LEU A 66 -7.33 -1.39 -0.78
CA LEU A 66 -6.33 -0.40 -1.10
C LEU A 66 -6.22 -0.34 -2.63
N GLU A 67 -6.95 0.60 -3.26
CA GLU A 67 -7.04 0.72 -4.71
C GLU A 67 -7.42 -0.63 -5.37
N ASN A 68 -6.48 -1.25 -6.09
CA ASN A 68 -6.66 -2.52 -6.81
C ASN A 68 -6.29 -3.76 -5.98
N THR A 69 -5.83 -3.59 -4.74
CA THR A 69 -5.42 -4.70 -3.87
C THR A 69 -6.15 -4.67 -2.53
N ARG A 70 -5.99 -5.73 -1.74
CA ARG A 70 -6.50 -5.81 -0.37
C ARG A 70 -5.36 -6.05 0.57
N THR A 71 -5.44 -5.40 1.71
CA THR A 71 -4.44 -5.55 2.75
C THR A 71 -5.09 -5.37 4.12
N ASN A 72 -4.49 -5.99 5.12
CA ASN A 72 -4.78 -5.73 6.53
C ASN A 72 -3.63 -4.95 7.19
N LYS A 73 -2.56 -4.62 6.47
CA LYS A 73 -1.40 -3.90 7.02
C LYS A 73 -1.82 -2.48 7.43
N GLY A 74 -1.26 -1.97 8.50
CA GLY A 74 -1.45 -0.63 9.02
C GLY A 74 -0.09 -0.04 9.38
N LEU A 75 0.04 1.28 9.28
CA LEU A 75 1.26 1.98 9.61
C LEU A 75 1.14 2.52 11.03
N LYS A 76 2.09 2.18 11.90
CA LYS A 76 2.26 2.85 13.19
C LYS A 76 3.01 4.16 12.94
N LEU A 77 2.29 5.26 13.10
CA LEU A 77 2.76 6.60 12.76
C LEU A 77 3.00 7.40 14.03
N LYS A 78 4.07 8.20 14.03
CA LYS A 78 4.45 9.09 15.14
C LYS A 78 4.46 10.54 14.69
N HIS A 79 3.84 11.39 15.49
CA HIS A 79 3.92 12.85 15.34
C HIS A 79 4.12 13.49 16.71
N GLY A 80 5.30 14.05 16.93
CA GLY A 80 5.71 14.45 18.28
C GLY A 80 5.73 13.23 19.21
N GLU A 81 5.09 13.33 20.36
CA GLU A 81 4.93 12.23 21.32
C GLU A 81 3.79 11.26 20.95
N GLU A 82 2.84 11.69 20.10
CA GLU A 82 1.66 10.87 19.78
C GLU A 82 2.01 9.76 18.78
N GLU A 83 1.67 8.52 19.17
CA GLU A 83 1.80 7.34 18.31
C GLU A 83 0.42 6.74 18.03
N ARG A 84 0.13 6.50 16.75
CA ARG A 84 -1.16 5.91 16.35
C ARG A 84 -1.05 5.08 15.08
N VAL A 85 -1.82 3.99 15.05
CA VAL A 85 -1.93 3.14 13.87
C VAL A 85 -2.97 3.72 12.91
N TYR A 86 -2.55 3.97 11.67
CA TYR A 86 -3.41 4.38 10.57
C TYR A 86 -3.41 3.33 9.48
N ARG A 87 -4.53 3.24 8.77
CA ARG A 87 -4.61 2.46 7.54
C ARG A 87 -3.95 3.24 6.40
N LEU A 88 -3.43 2.50 5.44
CA LEU A 88 -2.79 3.08 4.25
C LEU A 88 -3.75 3.94 3.42
N GLU A 89 -5.08 3.78 3.57
CA GLU A 89 -6.09 4.59 2.87
C GLU A 89 -6.06 6.09 3.23
N PHE A 90 -5.54 6.45 4.41
CA PHE A 90 -5.49 7.83 4.90
C PHE A 90 -4.21 8.57 4.58
N VAL A 91 -3.25 7.92 3.92
CA VAL A 91 -2.04 8.58 3.48
C VAL A 91 -2.42 9.56 2.34
N SER A 92 -1.60 10.54 2.02
CA SER A 92 -1.83 11.45 0.88
C SER A 92 -0.66 11.40 -0.09
N ASN A 93 -0.96 11.72 -1.36
CA ASN A 93 0.00 11.79 -2.46
C ASN A 93 0.64 13.14 -2.67
N SER A 94 0.08 14.17 -2.04
CA SER A 94 0.60 15.52 -2.19
C SER A 94 1.87 15.66 -1.36
N GLU A 95 2.74 16.54 -1.83
CA GLU A 95 3.91 16.97 -1.11
C GLU A 95 3.53 17.63 0.22
N PHE A 96 4.46 17.61 1.18
CA PHE A 96 4.30 18.32 2.43
C PHE A 96 4.26 19.82 2.18
N THR A 97 3.32 20.50 2.82
CA THR A 97 3.34 21.97 2.82
C THR A 97 4.31 22.48 3.89
N ASN A 98 4.87 23.67 3.69
CA ASN A 98 5.74 24.31 4.70
C ASN A 98 5.05 24.43 6.07
N GLN A 99 3.73 24.64 6.08
CA GLN A 99 2.96 24.71 7.32
C GLN A 99 2.90 23.36 8.05
N GLU A 100 2.71 22.26 7.31
CA GLU A 100 2.71 20.90 7.86
C GLU A 100 4.09 20.53 8.43
N PHE A 101 5.15 20.88 7.71
CA PHE A 101 6.52 20.66 8.14
C PHE A 101 6.86 21.45 9.40
N ASN A 102 6.59 22.75 9.42
CA ASN A 102 6.88 23.60 10.58
C ASN A 102 6.17 23.10 11.83
N LYS A 103 4.91 22.65 11.72
CA LYS A 103 4.20 22.07 12.86
C LYS A 103 4.81 20.78 13.36
N TRP A 104 5.20 19.89 12.45
CA TRP A 104 5.92 18.69 12.83
C TRP A 104 7.24 19.03 13.53
N TYR A 105 7.99 19.98 12.98
CA TYR A 105 9.24 20.44 13.55
C TYR A 105 9.05 21.03 14.96
N ASP A 106 8.04 21.89 15.14
CA ASP A 106 7.68 22.47 16.43
C ASP A 106 7.23 21.40 17.42
N ALA A 107 6.46 20.41 16.99
CA ALA A 107 6.05 19.26 17.81
C ALA A 107 7.24 18.39 18.23
N MET A 108 8.24 18.20 17.37
CA MET A 108 9.45 17.46 17.72
C MET A 108 10.31 18.25 18.72
N LYS A 109 10.50 19.55 18.45
CA LYS A 109 11.31 20.44 19.30
C LYS A 109 10.70 20.66 20.68
N SER A 110 9.40 20.91 20.75
CA SER A 110 8.68 21.11 22.02
C SER A 110 8.73 19.87 22.94
N ASN A 111 8.81 18.68 22.35
CA ASN A 111 8.90 17.42 23.09
C ASN A 111 10.35 16.92 23.25
N ASN A 112 11.36 17.75 22.92
CA ASN A 112 12.79 17.40 22.95
C ASN A 112 13.12 16.09 22.22
N LEU A 113 12.43 15.82 21.10
CA LEU A 113 12.64 14.63 20.29
C LEU A 113 13.73 14.89 19.26
N ALA A 114 14.50 13.83 18.95
CA ALA A 114 15.55 13.90 17.94
C ALA A 114 14.95 14.21 16.56
N ILE A 115 15.44 15.29 15.96
CA ILE A 115 15.10 15.71 14.61
C ILE A 115 16.01 14.93 13.64
N LEU A 116 15.46 14.50 12.51
CA LEU A 116 16.25 13.81 11.49
C LEU A 116 17.41 14.69 11.00
N THR A 117 18.57 14.07 10.79
CA THR A 117 19.68 14.72 10.10
C THR A 117 19.52 14.61 8.59
N ILE A 118 20.15 15.52 7.85
CA ILE A 118 20.13 15.53 6.38
C ILE A 118 20.68 14.20 5.83
N ASP A 119 21.78 13.69 6.39
CA ASP A 119 22.36 12.40 6.01
C ASP A 119 21.39 11.22 6.15
N GLN A 120 20.51 11.24 7.15
CA GLN A 120 19.49 10.20 7.34
C GLN A 120 18.43 10.27 6.25
N VAL A 121 18.04 11.49 5.85
CA VAL A 121 17.09 11.71 4.75
C VAL A 121 17.68 11.23 3.44
N GLU A 122 18.92 11.61 3.11
CA GLU A 122 19.60 11.18 1.88
C GLU A 122 19.76 9.66 1.79
N LYS A 123 20.18 9.01 2.89
CA LYS A 123 20.25 7.54 2.96
C LYS A 123 18.89 6.90 2.68
N LYS A 124 17.83 7.45 3.27
CA LYS A 124 16.47 6.93 3.05
C LYS A 124 15.96 7.19 1.65
N GLU A 125 16.32 8.31 1.02
CA GLU A 125 15.99 8.57 -0.37
C GLU A 125 16.62 7.52 -1.29
N VAL A 126 17.90 7.17 -1.07
CA VAL A 126 18.57 6.11 -1.81
C VAL A 126 17.88 4.75 -1.61
N ASP A 127 17.46 4.42 -0.40
CA ASP A 127 16.73 3.18 -0.11
C ASP A 127 15.37 3.12 -0.85
N ILE A 128 14.65 4.25 -0.93
CA ILE A 128 13.40 4.36 -1.68
C ILE A 128 13.67 4.18 -3.17
N GLN A 129 14.70 4.82 -3.72
CA GLN A 129 15.07 4.69 -5.14
C GLN A 129 15.42 3.24 -5.50
N LYS A 130 16.14 2.53 -4.62
CA LYS A 130 16.42 1.10 -4.77
C LYS A 130 15.15 0.26 -4.75
N ALA A 131 14.21 0.56 -3.86
CA ALA A 131 12.93 -0.16 -3.78
C ALA A 131 12.04 0.07 -5.01
N VAL A 132 12.05 1.27 -5.58
CA VAL A 132 11.30 1.60 -6.81
C VAL A 132 11.83 0.81 -8.02
N ASN A 133 13.16 0.69 -8.11
CA ASN A 133 13.87 0.03 -9.22
C ASN A 133 14.23 -1.43 -8.93
N TYR A 134 13.67 -2.02 -7.86
CA TYR A 134 13.97 -3.38 -7.49
C TYR A 134 13.41 -4.37 -8.52
N ASN A 135 14.29 -5.23 -9.03
CA ASN A 135 13.89 -6.35 -9.90
C ASN A 135 13.43 -7.52 -9.04
N TYR A 136 12.13 -7.82 -9.12
CA TYR A 136 11.54 -8.93 -8.40
C TYR A 136 12.12 -10.26 -8.87
N THR A 137 12.57 -11.07 -7.92
CA THR A 137 12.96 -12.46 -8.19
C THR A 137 11.73 -13.37 -8.27
N ASP A 138 11.85 -14.56 -8.86
CA ASP A 138 10.74 -15.52 -8.92
C ASP A 138 10.18 -15.86 -7.53
N LYS A 139 11.05 -15.97 -6.53
CA LYS A 139 10.67 -16.18 -5.13
C LYS A 139 9.88 -15.01 -4.56
N ASP A 140 10.26 -13.78 -4.89
CA ASP A 140 9.53 -12.58 -4.44
C ASP A 140 8.14 -12.54 -5.08
N ILE A 141 8.04 -12.91 -6.36
CA ILE A 141 6.76 -12.98 -7.08
C ILE A 141 5.85 -14.03 -6.44
N GLU A 142 6.37 -15.22 -6.14
CA GLU A 142 5.60 -16.29 -5.48
C GLU A 142 5.04 -15.82 -4.12
N LEU A 143 5.87 -15.20 -3.28
CA LEU A 143 5.44 -14.65 -1.99
C LEU A 143 4.37 -13.55 -2.16
N MET A 144 4.56 -12.64 -3.11
CA MET A 144 3.59 -11.58 -3.41
C MET A 144 2.24 -12.16 -3.87
N VAL A 145 2.26 -13.24 -4.66
CA VAL A 145 1.04 -13.91 -5.11
C VAL A 145 0.34 -14.60 -3.94
N GLN A 146 1.08 -15.28 -3.07
CA GLN A 146 0.54 -15.92 -1.86
C GLN A 146 -0.11 -14.91 -0.91
N GLU A 147 0.54 -13.78 -0.63
CA GLU A 147 -0.03 -12.71 0.19
C GLU A 147 -1.30 -12.12 -0.44
N LYS A 148 -1.33 -11.91 -1.76
CA LYS A 148 -2.54 -11.44 -2.46
C LYS A 148 -3.68 -12.45 -2.41
N MET A 149 -3.38 -13.75 -2.51
CA MET A 149 -4.39 -14.82 -2.40
C MET A 149 -5.02 -14.89 -1.01
N ARG A 150 -4.26 -14.60 0.06
CA ARG A 150 -4.75 -14.58 1.46
C ARG A 150 -5.98 -13.68 1.65
N PHE A 151 -6.10 -12.62 0.86
CA PHE A 151 -7.17 -11.62 0.98
C PHE A 151 -8.21 -11.66 -0.15
N GLN A 152 -8.13 -12.65 -1.06
CA GLN A 152 -9.15 -12.85 -2.09
C GLN A 152 -10.46 -13.34 -1.46
N LYS A 153 -11.60 -12.73 -1.89
CA LYS A 153 -12.93 -12.99 -1.33
C LYS A 153 -13.53 -14.35 -1.73
N ALA A 154 -12.94 -15.02 -2.70
CA ALA A 154 -13.36 -16.31 -3.18
C ALA A 154 -12.14 -17.05 -3.72
N PRO A 155 -12.08 -18.38 -3.61
CA PRO A 155 -11.17 -19.13 -4.46
C PRO A 155 -11.50 -18.75 -5.92
N LEU A 156 -10.49 -18.34 -6.70
CA LEU A 156 -10.56 -18.54 -8.14
C LEU A 156 -10.94 -20.01 -8.29
N ASN A 157 -12.14 -20.31 -8.78
CA ASN A 157 -12.53 -21.69 -9.02
C ASN A 157 -11.68 -22.18 -10.20
N TYR A 158 -10.42 -22.52 -9.94
CA TYR A 158 -9.51 -23.15 -10.89
C TYR A 158 -10.17 -24.41 -11.47
N ALA A 159 -11.03 -25.09 -10.70
CA ALA A 159 -11.89 -26.17 -11.16
C ALA A 159 -12.96 -25.75 -12.19
N LEU A 160 -13.64 -24.60 -11.99
CA LEU A 160 -14.57 -24.07 -13.02
C LEU A 160 -13.83 -23.58 -14.24
N GLU A 161 -12.72 -22.86 -14.08
CA GLU A 161 -12.00 -22.29 -15.22
C GLU A 161 -11.31 -23.38 -16.04
N LYS A 162 -10.68 -24.36 -15.38
CA LYS A 162 -10.21 -25.61 -16.00
C LYS A 162 -11.37 -26.38 -16.63
N GLY A 163 -12.52 -26.47 -15.97
CA GLY A 163 -13.73 -27.10 -16.51
C GLY A 163 -14.25 -26.40 -17.77
N ASN A 164 -14.24 -25.08 -17.81
CA ASN A 164 -14.66 -24.26 -18.94
C ASN A 164 -13.67 -24.38 -20.11
N LEU A 165 -12.36 -24.36 -19.82
CA LEU A 165 -11.30 -24.59 -20.81
C LEU A 165 -11.38 -26.00 -21.42
N ILE A 166 -11.64 -27.04 -20.61
CA ILE A 166 -11.83 -28.42 -21.10
C ILE A 166 -13.08 -28.50 -22.01
N LYS A 167 -14.19 -27.86 -21.62
CA LYS A 167 -15.42 -27.81 -22.44
C LYS A 167 -15.21 -27.05 -23.75
N LEU A 168 -14.42 -25.97 -23.73
CA LEU A 168 -14.09 -25.19 -24.92
C LEU A 168 -13.18 -25.96 -25.87
N LYS A 169 -12.14 -26.64 -25.34
CA LYS A 169 -11.26 -27.53 -26.12
C LYS A 169 -12.05 -28.64 -26.80
N ARG A 170 -12.94 -29.34 -26.08
CA ARG A 170 -13.81 -30.37 -26.67
C ARG A 170 -14.71 -29.80 -27.79
N ARG A 171 -15.28 -28.62 -27.61
CA ARG A 171 -16.09 -27.96 -28.66
C ARG A 171 -15.24 -27.63 -29.90
N ASN A 172 -14.04 -27.11 -29.72
CA ASN A 172 -13.12 -26.82 -30.82
C ASN A 172 -12.64 -28.10 -31.52
N ASP A 173 -12.33 -29.16 -30.78
CA ASP A 173 -11.91 -30.44 -31.36
C ASP A 173 -13.04 -31.07 -32.19
N ILE A 174 -14.29 -30.97 -31.72
CA ILE A 174 -15.47 -31.41 -32.46
C ILE A 174 -15.67 -30.56 -33.71
N ALA A 175 -15.62 -29.22 -33.59
CA ALA A 175 -15.73 -28.31 -34.72
C ALA A 175 -14.65 -28.55 -35.78
N CYS A 176 -13.41 -28.82 -35.35
CA CYS A 176 -12.29 -29.16 -36.22
C CYS A 176 -12.52 -30.50 -36.94
N LYS A 177 -13.01 -31.54 -36.25
CA LYS A 177 -13.40 -32.82 -36.87
C LYS A 177 -14.53 -32.68 -37.89
N PHE A 178 -15.53 -31.84 -37.60
CA PHE A 178 -16.60 -31.54 -38.56
C PHE A 178 -16.11 -30.74 -39.77
N ALA A 179 -15.19 -29.79 -39.57
CA ALA A 179 -14.57 -29.04 -40.66
C ALA A 179 -13.73 -29.95 -41.58
N VAL A 180 -12.87 -30.81 -41.01
CA VAL A 180 -12.07 -31.77 -41.79
C VAL A 180 -12.96 -32.73 -42.60
N LYS A 181 -14.08 -33.19 -42.03
CA LYS A 181 -15.04 -34.07 -42.74
C LYS A 181 -15.83 -33.34 -43.84
N LYS A 182 -15.99 -32.02 -43.75
CA LYS A 182 -16.71 -31.19 -44.72
C LYS A 182 -15.83 -30.74 -45.89
N TRP A 183 -14.51 -30.66 -45.70
CA TRP A 183 -13.52 -30.25 -46.72
C TRP A 183 -12.72 -31.42 -47.33
N GLY A 184 -12.91 -32.65 -46.83
CA GLY A 184 -12.27 -33.87 -47.34
C GLY A 184 -13.08 -34.63 -48.40
N LYS A 185 -13.89 -33.95 -49.22
CA LYS A 185 -14.52 -34.49 -50.43
C LYS A 185 -14.19 -33.60 -51.61
#